data_AF-A0A432WLS5-F1
#
_entry.id   AF-A0A432WLS5-F1
#
_cell.length_a   1.000
_cell.length_b   1.000
_cell.length_c   1.000
_cell.angle_alpha   90.00
_cell.angle_beta   90.00
_cell.angle_gamma   90.00
#
_symmetry.space_group_name_H-M   'P 1'
#
loop_
_entity.id
_entity.type
_entity.pdbx_description
1 polymer ?
#
loop_
_entity_poly.entity_id
_entity_poly.type
_entity_poly.pdbx_seq_one_letter_code
_entity_poly.pdbx_strand_id
1 'polypeptide(L)'
;MKKYWLIGAAFAALLIIGLTTWSARLDIAVDADEPLATEPKLAQVLSVQAQPAATPGSINTASTDDDPAYDGGYDDIAETPAAEAMQAMASQQQAILQYPSYSQPYEYIGAAHRNWNRSYPVDIPVLDGDETLSLQLQRYHHIYPQALEGQLVASMAIDVMRLELVDADSGTLLYSESSDEQSFAIALEADWPRNLRLRAEVSFAGGREQLSTDLTFHYPAARVTAVGQARVEGADVVAEVTAEVEQAGIYRLRAVLSKDESQPLAVLTAREKLARGQQRFLTRAHHSVLPEHAAELYLTDLVLERMSSHPGDEQGFGQSNRTSWPLGIVNPADIDTSPYQPDAQEQRQIEFLRNWQG
;
A
#
# COMPACT_ATOMS: atom_id res chain seq x y z
N MET A 1 -65.74 12.84 -6.17
CA MET A 1 -66.76 13.87 -6.48
C MET A 1 -66.31 15.19 -5.86
N LYS A 2 -66.29 16.26 -6.68
CA LYS A 2 -66.38 17.71 -6.39
C LYS A 2 -65.48 18.37 -5.31
N LYS A 3 -64.94 19.58 -5.42
CA LYS A 3 -64.53 20.55 -6.49
C LYS A 3 -64.30 21.92 -5.79
N TYR A 4 -63.14 22.55 -5.99
CA TYR A 4 -62.76 24.01 -5.99
C TYR A 4 -63.06 24.90 -4.74
N TRP A 5 -62.23 25.88 -4.35
CA TRP A 5 -61.73 27.12 -5.03
C TRP A 5 -60.38 27.58 -4.40
N LEU A 6 -59.32 28.02 -5.11
CA LEU A 6 -59.07 29.30 -5.85
C LEU A 6 -59.20 30.56 -4.95
N ILE A 7 -58.16 31.40 -4.81
CA ILE A 7 -57.76 32.60 -5.61
C ILE A 7 -56.27 32.87 -5.21
N GLY A 8 -55.30 33.30 -6.01
CA GLY A 8 -55.20 34.05 -7.27
C GLY A 8 -54.09 35.11 -7.09
N ALA A 9 -52.97 35.03 -7.83
CA ALA A 9 -52.63 35.87 -9.01
C ALA A 9 -52.00 37.24 -8.64
N ALA A 10 -51.07 37.88 -9.36
CA ALA A 10 -50.21 37.60 -10.52
C ALA A 10 -49.36 38.89 -10.80
N PHE A 11 -48.47 38.80 -11.81
CA PHE A 11 -47.74 39.85 -12.58
C PHE A 11 -46.30 40.18 -12.14
N ALA A 12 -45.24 39.78 -12.87
CA ALA A 12 -44.73 40.16 -14.24
C ALA A 12 -43.71 41.32 -14.13
N ALA A 13 -42.64 41.50 -14.92
CA ALA A 13 -42.20 41.08 -16.25
C ALA A 13 -40.63 41.17 -16.29
N LEU A 14 -39.89 40.26 -16.94
CA LEU A 14 -39.44 40.27 -18.35
C LEU A 14 -38.53 41.46 -18.76
N LEU A 15 -37.26 41.17 -19.04
CA LEU A 15 -36.44 41.95 -19.98
C LEU A 15 -35.47 41.02 -20.73
N ILE A 16 -35.83 40.74 -21.98
CA ILE A 16 -34.98 40.17 -23.04
C ILE A 16 -34.61 41.33 -23.96
N ILE A 17 -33.32 41.53 -24.21
CA ILE A 17 -32.79 42.19 -25.41
C ILE A 17 -31.55 41.38 -25.85
N GLY A 18 -31.65 40.71 -27.01
CA GLY A 18 -30.50 40.30 -27.84
C GLY A 18 -29.94 41.53 -28.57
N LEU A 19 -28.71 41.58 -29.08
CA LEU A 19 -28.07 40.72 -30.08
C LEU A 19 -26.64 41.29 -30.28
N THR A 20 -25.68 40.42 -30.60
CA THR A 20 -24.79 40.48 -31.78
C THR A 20 -23.41 39.86 -31.48
N THR A 21 -23.23 38.67 -32.04
CA THR A 21 -22.02 38.11 -32.66
C THR A 21 -20.69 38.84 -32.43
N TRP A 22 -19.73 38.13 -31.83
CA TRP A 22 -18.34 38.14 -32.28
C TRP A 22 -17.76 36.73 -32.22
N SER A 23 -17.33 36.28 -33.39
CA SER A 23 -16.69 35.00 -33.66
C SER A 23 -15.21 35.12 -33.28
N ALA A 24 -14.74 34.32 -32.35
CA ALA A 24 -13.33 33.94 -32.29
C ALA A 24 -13.27 32.42 -32.25
N ARG A 25 -12.95 31.84 -33.42
CA ARG A 25 -12.38 30.50 -33.51
C ARG A 25 -11.10 30.51 -32.68
N LEU A 26 -11.05 29.72 -31.62
CA LEU A 26 -9.78 29.15 -31.19
C LEU A 26 -9.76 27.75 -31.79
N ASP A 27 -9.15 27.66 -32.97
CA ASP A 27 -8.65 26.40 -33.48
C ASP A 27 -7.52 25.97 -32.53
N ILE A 28 -7.84 25.20 -31.49
CA ILE A 28 -6.83 24.38 -30.82
C ILE A 28 -6.67 23.16 -31.71
N ALA A 29 -5.71 23.26 -32.63
CA ALA A 29 -5.08 22.10 -33.21
C ALA A 29 -4.63 21.21 -32.05
N VAL A 30 -5.21 20.02 -31.96
CA VAL A 30 -4.64 18.93 -31.17
C VAL A 30 -3.36 18.55 -31.90
N ASP A 31 -2.25 19.14 -31.46
CA ASP A 31 -0.92 18.74 -31.89
C ASP A 31 -0.67 17.36 -31.31
N ALA A 32 -0.75 16.36 -32.18
CA ALA A 32 -0.43 14.98 -31.88
C ALA A 32 1.08 14.80 -32.00
N ASP A 33 1.87 15.40 -31.09
CA ASP A 33 3.30 15.06 -30.91
C ASP A 33 3.96 15.71 -29.67
N GLU A 34 3.27 15.84 -28.53
CA GLU A 34 3.96 16.10 -27.25
C GLU A 34 4.25 14.80 -26.50
N PRO A 35 5.52 14.41 -26.29
CA PRO A 35 5.86 13.21 -25.54
C PRO A 35 5.47 13.38 -24.07
N LEU A 36 4.76 12.36 -23.54
CA LEU A 36 4.47 12.20 -22.12
C LEU A 36 5.72 12.52 -21.30
N ALA A 37 5.57 13.48 -20.38
CA ALA A 37 6.62 13.93 -19.48
C ALA A 37 7.34 12.75 -18.84
N THR A 38 8.66 12.82 -18.95
CA THR A 38 9.66 11.88 -18.45
C THR A 38 9.33 11.39 -17.04
N GLU A 39 9.17 10.07 -16.91
CA GLU A 39 9.01 9.40 -15.62
C GLU A 39 10.13 9.81 -14.64
N PRO A 40 9.84 10.01 -13.35
CA PRO A 40 10.90 10.22 -12.36
C PRO A 40 11.77 8.95 -12.28
N LYS A 41 13.09 9.13 -12.24
CA LYS A 41 14.09 8.06 -12.04
C LYS A 41 13.71 7.17 -10.85
N LEU A 42 13.21 5.98 -11.14
CA LEU A 42 12.70 4.97 -10.20
C LEU A 42 13.78 4.27 -9.34
N ALA A 43 15.04 4.73 -9.38
CA ALA A 43 16.12 4.21 -8.53
C ALA A 43 15.97 4.59 -7.03
N GLN A 44 14.95 5.36 -6.65
CA GLN A 44 14.69 5.78 -5.26
C GLN A 44 13.51 5.05 -4.58
N VAL A 45 12.88 4.05 -5.21
CA VAL A 45 11.70 3.37 -4.64
C VAL A 45 12.03 1.99 -4.02
N LEU A 46 13.28 1.52 -4.12
CA LEU A 46 13.69 0.19 -3.59
C LEU A 46 14.75 0.22 -2.49
N SER A 47 15.15 1.40 -2.00
CA SER A 47 16.15 1.52 -0.91
C SER A 47 15.57 1.47 0.51
N VAL A 48 14.30 1.09 0.69
CA VAL A 48 13.71 0.86 2.03
C VAL A 48 13.47 -0.63 2.23
N GLN A 49 14.55 -1.41 2.34
CA GLN A 49 14.61 -2.68 3.08
C GLN A 49 16.00 -3.32 2.95
N ALA A 50 16.97 -2.69 3.59
CA ALA A 50 18.16 -3.37 4.08
C ALA A 50 18.60 -2.63 5.35
N GLN A 51 18.08 -3.05 6.49
CA GLN A 51 18.60 -2.60 7.78
C GLN A 51 19.16 -3.83 8.49
N PRO A 52 20.48 -3.85 8.78
CA PRO A 52 21.11 -4.98 9.44
C PRO A 52 20.66 -5.05 10.91
N ALA A 53 20.58 -6.29 11.40
CA ALA A 53 20.28 -6.61 12.78
C ALA A 53 21.21 -5.85 13.74
N ALA A 54 20.62 -5.13 14.70
CA ALA A 54 21.35 -4.51 15.79
C ALA A 54 21.96 -5.60 16.69
N THR A 55 23.26 -5.48 16.99
CA THR A 55 23.88 -6.14 18.14
C THR A 55 24.41 -5.05 19.07
N PRO A 56 24.15 -5.10 20.40
CA PRO A 56 24.50 -4.03 21.33
C PRO A 56 25.93 -4.19 21.89
N GLY A 57 26.63 -3.08 22.16
CA GLY A 57 27.83 -3.11 23.02
C GLY A 57 28.86 -1.98 22.89
N SER A 58 28.62 -0.89 23.63
CA SER A 58 29.59 -0.08 24.43
C SER A 58 30.70 0.79 23.80
N ILE A 59 31.09 1.80 24.60
CA ILE A 59 31.56 3.13 24.24
C ILE A 59 32.98 3.41 24.79
N ASN A 60 33.76 4.21 24.05
CA ASN A 60 34.86 5.13 24.42
C ASN A 60 36.18 4.63 25.04
N THR A 61 37.30 5.09 24.47
CA THR A 61 38.28 6.00 25.12
C THR A 61 39.29 6.57 24.10
N ALA A 62 39.87 7.71 24.45
CA ALA A 62 40.61 8.63 23.58
C ALA A 62 42.11 8.32 23.37
N SER A 63 42.61 8.81 22.23
CA SER A 63 43.95 9.31 21.83
C SER A 63 45.24 8.80 22.49
N THR A 64 46.25 8.42 21.69
CA THR A 64 47.61 9.03 21.62
C THR A 64 48.40 8.42 20.43
N ASP A 65 49.26 9.23 19.80
CA ASP A 65 50.17 8.99 18.68
C ASP A 65 51.11 7.76 18.81
N ASP A 66 51.38 7.08 17.68
CA ASP A 66 52.71 6.88 17.07
C ASP A 66 52.70 5.68 16.10
N ASP A 67 53.09 5.94 14.85
CA ASP A 67 53.37 4.97 13.78
C ASP A 67 54.73 4.30 14.06
N PRO A 68 54.92 2.98 13.79
CA PRO A 68 55.51 2.67 12.49
C PRO A 68 55.00 1.36 11.85
N ALA A 69 54.62 1.49 10.58
CA ALA A 69 54.93 0.61 9.45
C ALA A 69 54.95 -0.91 9.72
N TYR A 70 53.82 -1.56 9.44
CA TYR A 70 53.77 -3.00 9.14
C TYR A 70 53.43 -3.21 7.66
N ASP A 71 54.43 -3.73 6.94
CA ASP A 71 54.36 -4.31 5.60
C ASP A 71 53.80 -5.74 5.69
N GLY A 72 52.92 -6.09 4.75
CA GLY A 72 52.63 -7.49 4.42
C GLY A 72 51.18 -7.94 4.63
N GLY A 73 50.49 -8.13 3.50
CA GLY A 73 49.37 -9.08 3.38
C GLY A 73 47.98 -8.45 3.35
N TYR A 74 47.51 -8.04 2.17
CA TYR A 74 46.08 -8.08 1.87
C TYR A 74 45.69 -9.55 1.65
N ASP A 75 45.73 -10.35 2.72
CA ASP A 75 45.01 -11.62 2.75
C ASP A 75 43.53 -11.29 2.96
N ASP A 76 42.79 -11.45 1.87
CA ASP A 76 41.43 -11.98 1.88
C ASP A 76 40.46 -11.28 2.84
N ILE A 77 40.06 -10.05 2.49
CA ILE A 77 38.74 -9.55 2.90
C ILE A 77 37.73 -10.48 2.22
N ALA A 78 37.34 -11.54 2.92
CA ALA A 78 36.28 -12.44 2.53
C ALA A 78 35.12 -11.60 1.99
N GLU A 79 34.88 -11.72 0.68
CA GLU A 79 33.80 -11.04 -0.02
C GLU A 79 32.48 -11.39 0.68
N THR A 80 31.98 -10.36 1.35
CA THR A 80 31.04 -10.38 2.48
C THR A 80 29.62 -10.89 2.18
N PRO A 81 28.80 -11.14 3.22
CA PRO A 81 27.34 -11.34 3.13
C PRO A 81 26.57 -10.29 2.31
N ALA A 82 27.13 -9.10 2.09
CA ALA A 82 26.55 -8.08 1.23
C ALA A 82 26.62 -8.46 -0.26
N ALA A 83 27.71 -9.09 -0.71
CA ALA A 83 27.84 -9.56 -2.08
C ALA A 83 26.84 -10.69 -2.37
N GLU A 84 26.70 -11.64 -1.43
CA GLU A 84 25.70 -12.70 -1.51
C GLU A 84 24.27 -12.15 -1.51
N ALA A 85 23.96 -11.18 -0.64
CA ALA A 85 22.65 -10.52 -0.61
C ALA A 85 22.34 -9.78 -1.92
N MET A 86 23.31 -9.07 -2.48
CA MET A 86 23.16 -8.39 -3.77
C MET A 86 22.96 -9.37 -4.93
N GLN A 87 23.70 -10.48 -4.96
CA GLN A 87 23.50 -11.54 -5.95
C GLN A 87 22.11 -12.19 -5.84
N ALA A 88 21.62 -12.43 -4.63
CA ALA A 88 20.28 -12.93 -4.39
C ALA A 88 19.20 -11.96 -4.91
N MET A 89 19.34 -10.66 -4.62
CA MET A 89 18.42 -9.62 -5.14
C MET A 89 18.42 -9.57 -6.67
N ALA A 90 19.59 -9.60 -7.29
CA ALA A 90 19.69 -9.52 -8.74
C ALA A 90 19.10 -10.77 -9.43
N SER A 91 19.30 -11.95 -8.84
CA SER A 91 18.70 -13.20 -9.32
C SER A 91 17.18 -13.20 -9.21
N GLN A 92 16.63 -12.71 -8.09
CA GLN A 92 15.19 -12.55 -7.90
C GLN A 92 14.61 -11.56 -8.92
N GLN A 93 15.29 -10.44 -9.14
CA GLN A 93 14.87 -9.43 -10.12
C GLN A 93 14.86 -9.99 -11.55
N GLN A 94 15.85 -10.80 -11.92
CA GLN A 94 15.89 -11.46 -13.21
C GLN A 94 14.77 -12.50 -13.39
N ALA A 95 14.35 -13.17 -12.32
CA ALA A 95 13.20 -14.09 -12.35
C ALA A 95 11.87 -13.36 -12.57
N ILE A 96 11.65 -12.24 -11.89
CA ILE A 96 10.45 -11.37 -12.01
C ILE A 96 10.27 -10.87 -13.45
N LEU A 97 11.36 -10.55 -14.14
CA LEU A 97 11.34 -10.00 -15.50
C LEU A 97 10.92 -11.00 -16.58
N GLN A 98 10.77 -12.29 -16.24
CA GLN A 98 10.20 -13.30 -17.14
C GLN A 98 8.67 -13.23 -17.20
N TYR A 99 8.05 -12.46 -16.31
CA TYR A 99 6.61 -12.32 -16.18
C TYR A 99 6.19 -10.88 -16.46
N PRO A 100 4.98 -10.67 -17.00
CA PRO A 100 4.45 -9.32 -17.16
C PRO A 100 4.34 -8.61 -15.81
N SER A 101 4.66 -7.32 -15.77
CA SER A 101 4.60 -6.50 -14.56
C SER A 101 3.21 -6.45 -13.89
N TYR A 102 2.15 -6.68 -14.66
CA TYR A 102 0.77 -6.74 -14.14
C TYR A 102 0.39 -8.10 -13.53
N SER A 103 1.19 -9.16 -13.70
CA SER A 103 0.87 -10.53 -13.28
C SER A 103 2.13 -11.28 -12.88
N GLN A 104 2.54 -11.10 -11.62
CA GLN A 104 3.79 -11.63 -11.07
C GLN A 104 3.53 -12.82 -10.15
N PRO A 105 4.30 -13.92 -10.22
CA PRO A 105 4.15 -15.05 -9.31
C PRO A 105 4.23 -14.65 -7.84
N TYR A 106 3.38 -15.24 -7.02
CA TYR A 106 3.27 -14.89 -5.61
C TYR A 106 4.58 -15.18 -4.84
N GLU A 107 5.33 -16.20 -5.25
CA GLU A 107 6.63 -16.54 -4.64
C GLU A 107 7.62 -15.37 -4.64
N TYR A 108 7.61 -14.53 -5.70
CA TYR A 108 8.58 -13.46 -5.83
C TYR A 108 8.19 -12.17 -5.12
N ILE A 109 6.90 -11.81 -5.10
CA ILE A 109 6.44 -10.50 -4.59
C ILE A 109 5.33 -10.57 -3.54
N GLY A 110 4.85 -11.76 -3.22
CA GLY A 110 3.74 -11.98 -2.28
C GLY A 110 4.04 -11.52 -0.85
N ALA A 111 5.27 -11.69 -0.38
CA ALA A 111 5.68 -11.22 0.94
C ALA A 111 5.62 -9.68 1.06
N ALA A 112 6.10 -8.97 0.04
CA ALA A 112 6.01 -7.51 -0.02
C ALA A 112 4.56 -7.04 -0.14
N HIS A 113 3.73 -7.75 -0.90
CA HIS A 113 2.28 -7.47 -0.96
C HIS A 113 1.62 -7.64 0.41
N ARG A 114 1.85 -8.76 1.10
CA ARG A 114 1.25 -9.04 2.41
C ARG A 114 1.70 -8.06 3.50
N ASN A 115 2.97 -7.69 3.50
CA ASN A 115 3.57 -6.89 4.57
C ASN A 115 3.50 -5.38 4.35
N TRP A 116 2.78 -4.90 3.33
CA TRP A 116 2.74 -3.47 2.97
C TRP A 116 2.26 -2.54 4.10
N ASN A 117 1.45 -3.07 5.02
CA ASN A 117 0.86 -2.32 6.13
C ASN A 117 1.18 -2.95 7.49
N ARG A 118 2.32 -3.66 7.59
CA ARG A 118 2.74 -4.28 8.84
C ARG A 118 3.30 -3.22 9.79
N SER A 119 2.92 -3.29 11.05
CA SER A 119 3.57 -2.53 12.13
C SER A 119 4.86 -3.24 12.58
N TYR A 120 5.84 -2.45 13.01
CA TYR A 120 7.09 -2.96 13.58
C TYR A 120 7.19 -2.43 15.01
N PRO A 121 6.79 -3.24 16.02
CA PRO A 121 6.87 -2.82 17.40
C PRO A 121 8.32 -2.73 17.88
N VAL A 122 8.54 -1.90 18.90
CA VAL A 122 9.83 -1.72 19.55
C VAL A 122 9.70 -2.09 21.02
N ASP A 123 10.54 -3.00 21.48
CA ASP A 123 10.58 -3.41 22.88
C ASP A 123 11.41 -2.41 23.67
N ILE A 124 10.82 -1.86 24.73
CA ILE A 124 11.44 -0.89 25.61
C ILE A 124 11.81 -1.59 26.93
N PRO A 125 13.09 -1.56 27.35
CA PRO A 125 13.49 -2.07 28.65
C PRO A 125 12.94 -1.18 29.76
N VAL A 126 12.39 -1.80 30.81
CA VAL A 126 11.89 -1.14 32.02
C VAL A 126 12.52 -1.78 33.26
N LEU A 127 12.40 -1.15 34.43
CA LEU A 127 12.99 -1.64 35.69
C LEU A 127 14.49 -2.00 35.54
N ASP A 128 15.29 -1.02 35.14
CA ASP A 128 16.73 -1.17 34.90
C ASP A 128 17.13 -2.21 33.82
N GLY A 129 16.15 -2.69 33.04
CA GLY A 129 16.36 -3.59 31.90
C GLY A 129 16.07 -5.05 32.16
N ASP A 130 15.56 -5.40 33.34
CA ASP A 130 15.16 -6.78 33.67
C ASP A 130 13.87 -7.21 32.97
N GLU A 131 13.06 -6.24 32.53
CA GLU A 131 11.73 -6.47 31.99
C GLU A 131 11.51 -5.61 30.73
N THR A 132 10.56 -5.99 29.88
CA THR A 132 10.27 -5.31 28.62
C THR A 132 8.80 -4.97 28.45
N LEU A 133 8.57 -3.87 27.74
CA LEU A 133 7.24 -3.36 27.41
C LEU A 133 7.20 -2.92 25.94
N SER A 134 6.14 -3.30 25.22
CA SER A 134 6.03 -3.08 23.78
C SER A 134 4.59 -2.82 23.38
N LEU A 135 4.33 -1.73 22.66
CA LEU A 135 3.01 -1.39 22.13
C LEU A 135 2.92 -1.84 20.67
N GLN A 136 2.08 -2.83 20.40
CA GLN A 136 1.98 -3.47 19.09
C GLN A 136 0.63 -3.18 18.47
N LEU A 137 0.63 -2.44 17.36
CA LEU A 137 -0.56 -2.28 16.51
C LEU A 137 -0.68 -3.44 15.54
N GLN A 138 -1.86 -3.76 15.03
CA GLN A 138 -1.96 -4.71 13.92
C GLN A 138 -1.48 -4.11 12.59
N ARG A 139 -1.64 -2.80 12.40
CA ARG A 139 -1.38 -2.07 11.16
C ARG A 139 -0.81 -0.68 11.45
N TYR A 140 -0.23 -0.04 10.44
CA TYR A 140 0.26 1.35 10.53
C TYR A 140 -0.67 2.36 9.85
N HIS A 141 -1.18 1.99 8.67
CA HIS A 141 -2.23 2.70 7.95
C HIS A 141 -3.59 2.13 8.33
N HIS A 142 -4.41 2.93 8.99
CA HIS A 142 -5.78 2.58 9.36
C HIS A 142 -6.77 3.25 8.42
N ILE A 143 -7.78 2.50 7.98
CA ILE A 143 -8.77 2.96 7.00
C ILE A 143 -10.15 2.90 7.66
N TYR A 144 -10.84 4.04 7.75
CA TYR A 144 -12.20 4.10 8.29
C TYR A 144 -13.18 3.20 7.51
N PRO A 145 -14.09 2.45 8.16
CA PRO A 145 -14.39 2.44 9.61
C PRO A 145 -13.73 1.30 10.39
N GLN A 146 -12.57 0.78 9.95
CA GLN A 146 -11.89 -0.30 10.67
C GLN A 146 -11.41 0.21 12.04
N ALA A 147 -11.61 -0.60 13.08
CA ALA A 147 -11.11 -0.30 14.40
C ALA A 147 -9.57 -0.27 14.41
N LEU A 148 -9.01 0.55 15.30
CA LEU A 148 -7.60 0.49 15.67
C LEU A 148 -7.42 -0.61 16.71
N GLU A 149 -6.87 -1.73 16.26
CA GLU A 149 -6.62 -2.90 17.09
C GLU A 149 -5.12 -3.04 17.41
N GLY A 150 -4.84 -3.42 18.64
CA GLY A 150 -3.47 -3.65 19.10
C GLY A 150 -3.41 -4.34 20.45
N GLN A 151 -2.19 -4.51 20.92
CA GLN A 151 -1.89 -5.11 22.21
C GLN A 151 -0.66 -4.48 22.85
N LEU A 152 -0.67 -4.45 24.17
CA LEU A 152 0.49 -4.21 25.01
C LEU A 152 1.13 -5.57 25.33
N VAL A 153 2.37 -5.76 24.91
CA VAL A 153 3.17 -6.92 25.31
C VAL A 153 4.07 -6.51 26.46
N ALA A 154 3.87 -7.13 27.62
CA ALA A 154 4.66 -6.92 28.82
C ALA A 154 5.23 -8.26 29.29
N SER A 155 6.49 -8.30 29.71
CA SER A 155 7.06 -9.49 30.38
C SER A 155 6.61 -9.62 31.85
N MET A 156 5.92 -8.61 32.37
CA MET A 156 5.40 -8.54 33.73
C MET A 156 3.88 -8.35 33.78
N ALA A 157 3.30 -8.49 34.98
CA ALA A 157 1.91 -8.13 35.24
C ALA A 157 1.74 -6.59 35.27
N ILE A 158 0.69 -6.10 34.61
CA ILE A 158 0.28 -4.69 34.64
C ILE A 158 -0.87 -4.50 35.62
N ASP A 159 -0.95 -3.31 36.23
CA ASP A 159 -2.07 -2.93 37.10
C ASP A 159 -3.16 -2.21 36.32
N VAL A 160 -2.76 -1.24 35.49
CA VAL A 160 -3.66 -0.46 34.63
C VAL A 160 -2.90 0.10 33.43
N MET A 161 -3.58 0.14 32.29
CA MET A 161 -3.16 0.83 31.09
C MET A 161 -4.17 1.92 30.77
N ARG A 162 -3.71 3.16 30.58
CA ARG A 162 -4.49 4.25 29.99
C ARG A 162 -4.06 4.44 28.54
N LEU A 163 -4.99 4.26 27.62
CA LEU A 163 -4.80 4.55 26.20
C LEU A 163 -5.32 5.96 25.91
N GLU A 164 -4.54 6.72 25.16
CA GLU A 164 -4.93 8.01 24.61
C GLU A 164 -4.61 8.06 23.13
N LEU A 165 -5.58 8.45 22.31
CA LEU A 165 -5.33 8.79 20.93
C LEU A 165 -5.35 10.31 20.80
N VAL A 166 -4.28 10.86 20.25
CA VAL A 166 -4.14 12.29 20.05
C VAL A 166 -3.87 12.62 18.59
N ASP A 167 -4.29 13.79 18.16
CA ASP A 167 -3.77 14.42 16.95
C ASP A 167 -2.26 14.65 17.12
N ALA A 168 -1.45 14.08 16.24
CA ALA A 168 0.00 14.17 16.32
C ALA A 168 0.53 15.59 16.01
N ASP A 169 -0.22 16.37 15.22
CA ASP A 169 0.17 17.70 14.79
C ASP A 169 -0.22 18.77 15.83
N SER A 170 -1.43 18.69 16.39
CA SER A 170 -1.92 19.67 17.38
C SER A 170 -1.75 19.23 18.84
N GLY A 171 -1.59 17.94 19.10
CA GLY A 171 -1.61 17.36 20.45
C GLY A 171 -3.00 17.27 21.07
N THR A 172 -4.06 17.54 20.31
CA THR A 172 -5.45 17.48 20.78
C THR A 172 -5.82 16.03 21.13
N LEU A 173 -6.39 15.83 22.32
CA LEU A 173 -6.92 14.53 22.74
C LEU A 173 -8.21 14.21 21.98
N LEU A 174 -8.22 13.07 21.28
CA LEU A 174 -9.35 12.58 20.49
C LEU A 174 -10.09 11.44 21.22
N TYR A 175 -9.33 10.58 21.90
CA TYR A 175 -9.86 9.41 22.59
C TYR A 175 -9.07 9.15 23.88
N SER A 176 -9.75 8.67 24.93
CA SER A 176 -9.10 8.16 26.13
C SER A 176 -9.91 7.05 26.78
N GLU A 177 -9.23 5.97 27.15
CA GLU A 177 -9.81 4.84 27.87
C GLU A 177 -8.79 4.27 28.86
N SER A 178 -9.26 3.69 29.95
CA SER A 178 -8.41 2.93 30.88
C SER A 178 -8.91 1.51 30.97
N SER A 179 -8.00 0.55 30.91
CA SER A 179 -8.27 -0.88 30.96
C SER A 179 -7.15 -1.60 31.71
N ASP A 180 -7.47 -2.72 32.34
CA ASP A 180 -6.51 -3.70 32.82
C ASP A 180 -6.21 -4.80 31.80
N GLU A 181 -6.95 -4.82 30.68
CA GLU A 181 -6.67 -5.69 29.54
C GLU A 181 -5.48 -5.22 28.73
N GLN A 182 -4.67 -6.17 28.25
CA GLN A 182 -3.52 -5.90 27.39
C GLN A 182 -3.91 -5.72 25.91
N SER A 183 -5.06 -6.24 25.48
CA SER A 183 -5.60 -6.04 24.13
C SER A 183 -6.57 -4.87 24.09
N PHE A 184 -6.64 -4.17 22.96
CA PHE A 184 -7.59 -3.07 22.78
C PHE A 184 -8.10 -3.00 21.34
N ALA A 185 -9.30 -2.42 21.21
CA ALA A 185 -9.92 -2.09 19.94
C ALA A 185 -10.62 -0.73 20.07
N ILE A 186 -10.10 0.29 19.36
CA ILE A 186 -10.62 1.66 19.40
C ILE A 186 -11.42 1.91 18.12
N ALA A 187 -12.70 2.28 18.27
CA ALA A 187 -13.50 2.73 17.14
C ALA A 187 -13.00 4.10 16.66
N LEU A 188 -12.69 4.21 15.37
CA LEU A 188 -12.21 5.45 14.77
C LEU A 188 -13.39 6.32 14.31
N GLU A 189 -13.30 7.63 14.46
CA GLU A 189 -14.30 8.58 13.93
C GLU A 189 -13.88 9.12 12.56
N ALA A 190 -14.86 9.46 11.72
CA ALA A 190 -14.64 9.79 10.32
C ALA A 190 -13.90 11.11 10.08
N ASP A 191 -13.99 12.03 11.04
CA ASP A 191 -13.44 13.39 11.00
C ASP A 191 -12.10 13.53 11.74
N TRP A 192 -11.54 12.42 12.24
CA TRP A 192 -10.23 12.44 12.88
C TRP A 192 -9.10 12.83 11.91
N PRO A 193 -8.06 13.51 12.42
CA PRO A 193 -6.94 13.94 11.59
C PRO A 193 -6.13 12.74 11.09
N ARG A 194 -5.38 12.97 10.02
CA ARG A 194 -4.58 11.95 9.33
C ARG A 194 -3.43 11.42 10.19
N ASN A 195 -2.74 12.28 10.92
CA ASN A 195 -1.59 11.90 11.73
C ASN A 195 -2.06 11.70 13.18
N LEU A 196 -2.06 10.46 13.65
CA LEU A 196 -2.50 10.11 14.99
C LEU A 196 -1.34 9.55 15.79
N ARG A 197 -1.31 9.83 17.08
CA ARG A 197 -0.38 9.21 18.03
C ARG A 197 -1.18 8.48 19.10
N LEU A 198 -0.95 7.17 19.20
CA LEU A 198 -1.43 6.37 20.31
C LEU A 198 -0.41 6.45 21.45
N ARG A 199 -0.86 6.82 22.64
CA ARG A 199 -0.08 6.83 23.87
C ARG A 199 -0.66 5.79 24.83
N ALA A 200 0.21 5.02 25.45
CA ALA A 200 -0.16 4.09 26.51
C ALA A 200 0.61 4.46 27.78
N GLU A 201 -0.09 4.94 28.80
CA GLU A 201 0.46 5.09 30.16
C GLU A 201 0.18 3.81 30.92
N VAL A 202 1.23 3.05 31.26
CA VAL A 202 1.14 1.74 31.90
C VAL A 202 1.67 1.82 33.31
N SER A 203 0.89 1.33 34.28
CA SER A 203 1.32 1.19 35.68
C SER A 203 1.53 -0.28 36.03
N PHE A 204 2.55 -0.55 36.82
CA PHE A 204 2.91 -1.88 37.33
C PHE A 204 3.55 -1.78 38.71
N ALA A 205 3.74 -2.93 39.37
CA ALA A 205 4.35 -3.06 40.70
C ALA A 205 5.84 -2.69 40.71
N GLY A 206 6.15 -1.41 40.52
CA GLY A 206 7.52 -0.89 40.41
C GLY A 206 7.62 0.48 39.75
N GLY A 207 6.57 0.96 39.08
CA GLY A 207 6.59 2.29 38.46
C GLY A 207 5.48 2.52 37.45
N ARG A 208 5.69 3.53 36.61
CA ARG A 208 4.87 3.84 35.44
C ARG A 208 5.77 4.09 34.26
N GLU A 209 5.33 3.67 33.09
CA GLU A 209 6.01 3.91 31.83
C GLU A 209 5.02 4.47 30.80
N GLN A 210 5.51 5.28 29.87
CA GLN A 210 4.70 5.79 28.77
C GLN A 210 5.26 5.33 27.43
N LEU A 211 4.45 4.61 26.68
CA LEU A 211 4.74 4.24 25.30
C LEU A 211 4.00 5.17 24.36
N SER A 212 4.59 5.40 23.18
CA SER A 212 3.88 6.06 22.10
C SER A 212 4.22 5.47 20.75
N THR A 213 3.22 5.38 19.88
CA THR A 213 3.42 5.01 18.48
C THR A 213 2.57 5.90 17.58
N ASP A 214 3.14 6.27 16.44
CA ASP A 214 2.45 7.08 15.44
C ASP A 214 1.78 6.16 14.42
N LEU A 215 0.63 6.58 13.90
CA LEU A 215 -0.12 5.86 12.89
C LEU A 215 -0.79 6.85 11.92
N THR A 216 -1.04 6.39 10.69
CA THR A 216 -1.72 7.21 9.69
C THR A 216 -3.16 6.76 9.52
N PHE A 217 -4.09 7.67 9.72
CA PHE A 217 -5.52 7.48 9.48
C PHE A 217 -5.92 7.92 8.07
N HIS A 218 -6.78 7.12 7.43
CA HIS A 218 -7.30 7.38 6.09
C HIS A 218 -8.82 7.28 6.09
N TYR A 219 -9.48 8.30 5.56
CA TYR A 219 -10.82 8.13 5.03
C TYR A 219 -10.72 7.41 3.67
N PRO A 220 -11.56 6.40 3.39
CA PRO A 220 -11.43 5.58 2.18
C PRO A 220 -11.53 6.43 0.90
N ALA A 221 -10.48 6.43 0.08
CA ALA A 221 -10.49 7.14 -1.20
C ALA A 221 -11.39 6.45 -2.24
N ALA A 222 -11.66 5.15 -2.06
CA ALA A 222 -12.55 4.36 -2.89
C ALA A 222 -12.97 3.06 -2.17
N ARG A 223 -14.03 2.42 -2.66
CA ARG A 223 -14.52 1.13 -2.15
C ARG A 223 -14.75 0.15 -3.28
N VAL A 224 -14.14 -1.03 -3.22
CA VAL A 224 -14.49 -2.14 -4.14
C VAL A 224 -15.89 -2.63 -3.81
N THR A 225 -16.78 -2.63 -4.81
CA THR A 225 -18.18 -3.00 -4.65
C THR A 225 -18.53 -4.32 -5.34
N ALA A 226 -17.80 -4.68 -6.40
CA ALA A 226 -18.01 -5.93 -7.12
C ALA A 226 -16.76 -6.35 -7.90
N VAL A 227 -16.65 -7.66 -8.15
CA VAL A 227 -15.70 -8.26 -9.08
C VAL A 227 -16.50 -9.14 -10.04
N GLY A 228 -16.33 -8.91 -11.34
CA GLY A 228 -16.96 -9.69 -12.40
C GLY A 228 -16.30 -11.06 -12.58
N GLN A 229 -17.01 -11.95 -13.29
CA GLN A 229 -16.44 -13.24 -13.69
C GLN A 229 -15.23 -13.03 -14.61
N ALA A 230 -14.26 -13.93 -14.48
CA ALA A 230 -13.11 -13.96 -15.35
C ALA A 230 -13.50 -14.35 -16.78
N ARG A 231 -12.79 -13.78 -17.76
CA ARG A 231 -12.89 -14.13 -19.17
C ARG A 231 -11.49 -14.25 -19.76
N VAL A 232 -11.34 -15.11 -20.75
CA VAL A 232 -10.06 -15.27 -21.46
C VAL A 232 -9.97 -14.23 -22.57
N GLU A 233 -8.86 -13.49 -22.59
CA GLU A 233 -8.50 -12.54 -23.65
C GLU A 233 -7.04 -12.77 -24.07
N GLY A 234 -6.84 -13.50 -25.17
CA GLY A 234 -5.50 -13.85 -25.64
C GLY A 234 -4.76 -14.69 -24.60
N ALA A 235 -3.60 -14.20 -24.16
CA ALA A 235 -2.76 -14.88 -23.17
C ALA A 235 -3.15 -14.59 -21.71
N ASP A 236 -4.24 -13.85 -21.50
CA ASP A 236 -4.66 -13.41 -20.17
C ASP A 236 -6.04 -13.90 -19.77
N VAL A 237 -6.21 -14.05 -18.46
CA VAL A 237 -7.49 -14.11 -17.78
C VAL A 237 -7.78 -12.73 -17.21
N VAL A 238 -8.87 -12.12 -17.67
CA VAL A 238 -9.25 -10.74 -17.34
C VAL A 238 -10.51 -10.74 -16.47
N ALA A 239 -10.47 -9.98 -15.37
CA ALA A 239 -11.64 -9.73 -14.54
C ALA A 239 -11.85 -8.22 -14.33
N GLU A 240 -13.11 -7.79 -14.32
CA GLU A 240 -13.47 -6.39 -14.08
C GLU A 240 -13.72 -6.19 -12.58
N VAL A 241 -13.02 -5.23 -11.98
CA VAL A 241 -13.23 -4.83 -10.58
C VAL A 241 -13.94 -3.49 -10.57
N THR A 242 -15.15 -3.45 -10.02
CA THR A 242 -15.94 -2.23 -9.87
C THR A 242 -15.67 -1.59 -8.52
N ALA A 243 -15.38 -0.28 -8.52
CA ALA A 243 -15.17 0.50 -7.31
C ALA A 243 -16.03 1.78 -7.32
N GLU A 244 -16.53 2.16 -6.15
CA GLU A 244 -17.08 3.50 -5.90
C GLU A 244 -15.93 4.41 -5.47
N VAL A 245 -15.60 5.40 -6.28
CA VAL A 245 -14.46 6.30 -6.09
C VAL A 245 -14.93 7.61 -5.46
N GLU A 246 -14.38 7.95 -4.31
CA GLU A 246 -14.77 9.18 -3.60
C GLU A 246 -13.94 10.39 -4.06
N GLN A 247 -12.69 10.15 -4.43
CA GLN A 247 -11.73 11.19 -4.83
C GLN A 247 -11.11 10.82 -6.18
N ALA A 248 -11.21 11.69 -7.19
CA ALA A 248 -10.58 11.42 -8.48
C ALA A 248 -9.04 11.35 -8.34
N GLY A 249 -8.38 10.53 -9.16
CA GLY A 249 -6.93 10.39 -9.09
C GLY A 249 -6.38 9.23 -9.90
N ILE A 250 -5.07 8.99 -9.78
CA ILE A 250 -4.43 7.79 -10.31
C ILE A 250 -4.49 6.73 -9.23
N TYR A 251 -5.09 5.58 -9.55
CA TYR A 251 -5.22 4.48 -8.62
C TYR A 251 -4.37 3.31 -9.05
N ARG A 252 -3.82 2.62 -8.04
CA ARG A 252 -3.21 1.30 -8.17
C ARG A 252 -4.06 0.30 -7.42
N LEU A 253 -4.55 -0.72 -8.12
CA LEU A 253 -5.16 -1.90 -7.55
C LEU A 253 -4.11 -3.00 -7.53
N ARG A 254 -3.87 -3.59 -6.35
CA ARG A 254 -3.13 -4.84 -6.19
C ARG A 254 -4.06 -5.90 -5.62
N ALA A 255 -4.01 -7.10 -6.13
CA ALA A 255 -4.80 -8.23 -5.63
C ALA A 255 -3.99 -9.51 -5.73
N VAL A 256 -4.30 -10.49 -4.90
CA VAL A 256 -3.73 -11.84 -4.99
C VAL A 256 -4.70 -12.71 -5.79
N LEU A 257 -4.20 -13.31 -6.88
CA LEU A 257 -4.90 -14.40 -7.56
C LEU A 257 -4.65 -15.69 -6.78
N SER A 258 -5.69 -16.46 -6.50
CA SER A 258 -5.57 -17.72 -5.76
C SER A 258 -6.47 -18.82 -6.34
N LYS A 259 -6.07 -20.08 -6.16
CA LYS A 259 -6.88 -21.27 -6.53
C LYS A 259 -7.95 -21.60 -5.47
N ASP A 260 -7.74 -21.12 -4.25
CA ASP A 260 -8.64 -21.11 -3.10
C ASP A 260 -8.10 -20.06 -2.10
N GLU A 261 -8.66 -19.94 -0.90
CA GLU A 261 -8.16 -18.97 0.11
C GLU A 261 -6.74 -19.26 0.63
N SER A 262 -6.19 -20.45 0.39
CA SER A 262 -4.92 -20.92 0.95
C SER A 262 -3.77 -21.03 -0.06
N GLN A 263 -4.08 -21.09 -1.37
CA GLN A 263 -3.10 -21.29 -2.43
C GLN A 263 -2.98 -20.04 -3.32
N PRO A 264 -2.13 -19.07 -2.94
CA PRO A 264 -1.86 -17.90 -3.77
C PRO A 264 -1.01 -18.29 -4.98
N LEU A 265 -1.37 -17.75 -6.15
CA LEU A 265 -0.71 -18.02 -7.43
C LEU A 265 0.12 -16.82 -7.87
N ALA A 266 -0.48 -15.63 -7.84
CA ALA A 266 0.12 -14.42 -8.36
C ALA A 266 -0.35 -13.17 -7.60
N VAL A 267 0.43 -12.10 -7.71
CA VAL A 267 -0.01 -10.75 -7.39
C VAL A 267 -0.29 -10.04 -8.70
N LEU A 268 -1.53 -9.59 -8.85
CA LEU A 268 -2.00 -8.83 -10.00
C LEU A 268 -1.95 -7.34 -9.68
N THR A 269 -1.45 -6.54 -10.61
CA THR A 269 -1.37 -5.08 -10.46
C THR A 269 -2.03 -4.40 -11.66
N ALA A 270 -2.97 -3.48 -11.38
CA ALA A 270 -3.58 -2.61 -12.38
C ALA A 270 -3.43 -1.15 -11.95
N ARG A 271 -3.20 -0.26 -12.93
CA ARG A 271 -3.13 1.19 -12.71
C ARG A 271 -4.10 1.89 -13.64
N GLU A 272 -4.95 2.74 -13.09
CA GLU A 272 -5.97 3.45 -13.86
C GLU A 272 -6.16 4.87 -13.32
N LYS A 273 -6.44 5.82 -14.22
CA LYS A 273 -6.88 7.16 -13.82
C LYS A 273 -8.40 7.15 -13.69
N LEU A 274 -8.88 7.34 -12.47
CA LEU A 274 -10.30 7.21 -12.14
C LEU A 274 -10.94 8.56 -11.80
N ALA A 275 -12.16 8.76 -12.31
CA ALA A 275 -13.02 9.85 -11.91
C ALA A 275 -13.79 9.50 -10.62
N ARG A 276 -14.41 10.50 -9.99
CA ARG A 276 -15.32 10.27 -8.87
C ARG A 276 -16.57 9.51 -9.35
N GLY A 277 -17.10 8.62 -8.51
CA GLY A 277 -18.29 7.81 -8.78
C GLY A 277 -17.95 6.35 -9.07
N GLN A 278 -18.87 5.62 -9.69
CA GLN A 278 -18.63 4.23 -10.07
C GLN A 278 -17.61 4.14 -11.21
N GLN A 279 -16.53 3.40 -10.99
CA GLN A 279 -15.42 3.21 -11.90
C GLN A 279 -15.00 1.74 -11.98
N ARG A 280 -14.12 1.40 -12.92
CA ARG A 280 -13.70 0.02 -13.21
C ARG A 280 -12.19 -0.09 -13.36
N PHE A 281 -11.63 -1.18 -12.85
CA PHE A 281 -10.30 -1.68 -13.17
C PHE A 281 -10.41 -2.97 -13.97
N LEU A 282 -9.39 -3.25 -14.77
CA LEU A 282 -9.18 -4.56 -15.37
C LEU A 282 -7.97 -5.21 -14.70
N THR A 283 -8.19 -6.32 -13.99
CA THR A 283 -7.10 -7.18 -13.52
C THR A 283 -6.82 -8.21 -14.61
N ARG A 284 -5.54 -8.45 -14.90
CA ARG A 284 -5.09 -9.43 -15.90
C ARG A 284 -4.17 -10.43 -15.22
N ALA A 285 -4.42 -11.71 -15.41
CA ALA A 285 -3.53 -12.79 -15.00
C ALA A 285 -3.01 -13.49 -16.25
N HIS A 286 -1.71 -13.42 -16.46
CA HIS A 286 -1.05 -14.01 -17.62
C HIS A 286 -1.00 -15.53 -17.50
N HIS A 287 -1.09 -16.25 -18.62
CA HIS A 287 -1.14 -17.71 -18.63
C HIS A 287 0.00 -18.37 -17.82
N SER A 288 1.17 -17.74 -17.77
CA SER A 288 2.35 -18.23 -17.06
C SER A 288 2.19 -18.32 -15.53
N VAL A 289 1.15 -17.72 -14.94
CA VAL A 289 0.87 -17.81 -13.49
C VAL A 289 -0.38 -18.60 -13.17
N LEU A 290 -1.04 -19.17 -14.18
CA LEU A 290 -2.28 -19.91 -14.04
C LEU A 290 -2.00 -21.40 -13.76
N PRO A 291 -2.96 -22.11 -13.14
CA PRO A 291 -2.82 -23.55 -12.96
C PRO A 291 -2.87 -24.28 -14.31
N GLU A 292 -2.16 -25.42 -14.40
CA GLU A 292 -2.14 -26.26 -15.60
C GLU A 292 -3.49 -26.93 -15.94
N HIS A 293 -4.41 -26.97 -14.97
CA HIS A 293 -5.71 -27.60 -15.11
C HIS A 293 -6.82 -26.62 -14.75
N ALA A 294 -8.00 -26.89 -15.30
CA ALA A 294 -9.19 -26.09 -15.01
C ALA A 294 -9.42 -26.00 -13.49
N ALA A 295 -9.58 -24.78 -13.01
CA ALA A 295 -9.72 -24.49 -11.59
C ALA A 295 -10.66 -23.31 -11.39
N GLU A 296 -11.37 -23.33 -10.26
CA GLU A 296 -12.01 -22.13 -9.74
C GLU A 296 -10.94 -21.19 -9.22
N LEU A 297 -11.04 -19.90 -9.57
CA LEU A 297 -10.07 -18.88 -9.16
C LEU A 297 -10.75 -17.80 -8.32
N TYR A 298 -9.94 -17.14 -7.51
CA TYR A 298 -10.37 -16.09 -6.59
C TYR A 298 -9.43 -14.88 -6.66
N LEU A 299 -9.97 -13.67 -6.44
CA LEU A 299 -9.19 -12.50 -6.05
C LEU A 299 -9.31 -12.27 -4.54
N THR A 300 -8.17 -12.26 -3.87
CA THR A 300 -8.02 -12.04 -2.42
C THR A 300 -7.08 -10.87 -2.15
N ASP A 301 -7.02 -10.41 -0.89
CA ASP A 301 -6.09 -9.37 -0.42
C ASP A 301 -6.03 -8.12 -1.31
N LEU A 302 -7.20 -7.59 -1.69
CA LEU A 302 -7.30 -6.41 -2.53
C LEU A 302 -6.81 -5.17 -1.78
N VAL A 303 -5.79 -4.53 -2.33
CA VAL A 303 -5.25 -3.25 -1.87
C VAL A 303 -5.49 -2.21 -2.96
N LEU A 304 -6.36 -1.25 -2.66
CA LEU A 304 -6.64 -0.12 -3.53
C LEU A 304 -5.96 1.12 -2.99
N GLU A 305 -5.14 1.77 -3.80
CA GLU A 305 -4.32 2.91 -3.40
C GLU A 305 -4.52 4.06 -4.41
N ARG A 306 -4.89 5.24 -3.91
CA ARG A 306 -4.80 6.48 -4.68
C ARG A 306 -3.37 7.00 -4.57
N MET A 307 -2.66 6.98 -5.68
CA MET A 307 -1.29 7.45 -5.78
C MET A 307 -1.25 8.98 -5.71
N SER A 308 -0.23 9.52 -5.03
CA SER A 308 0.11 10.94 -5.08
C SER A 308 0.47 11.34 -6.51
N SER A 309 -0.24 12.32 -7.05
CA SER A 309 -0.09 12.76 -8.44
C SER A 309 0.97 13.85 -8.62
N HIS A 310 1.32 14.57 -7.55
CA HIS A 310 2.37 15.60 -7.52
C HIS A 310 2.91 15.79 -6.08
N PRO A 311 4.06 16.46 -5.90
CA PRO A 311 4.55 16.78 -4.56
C PRO A 311 3.49 17.49 -3.72
N GLY A 312 3.32 17.06 -2.47
CA GLY A 312 2.30 17.58 -1.55
C GLY A 312 0.90 17.00 -1.74
N ASP A 313 0.63 16.20 -2.78
CA ASP A 313 -0.60 15.41 -2.89
C ASP A 313 -0.52 14.19 -1.97
N GLU A 314 -1.55 13.98 -1.17
CA GLU A 314 -1.55 12.87 -0.22
C GLU A 314 -2.00 11.57 -0.87
N GLN A 315 -1.23 10.52 -0.62
CA GLN A 315 -1.68 9.16 -0.90
C GLN A 315 -2.91 8.83 -0.05
N GLY A 316 -3.83 8.09 -0.64
CA GLY A 316 -5.02 7.57 0.03
C GLY A 316 -5.20 6.09 -0.21
N PHE A 317 -5.96 5.42 0.64
CA PHE A 317 -6.27 4.00 0.49
C PHE A 317 -7.76 3.77 0.35
N GLY A 318 -8.13 2.76 -0.42
CA GLY A 318 -9.48 2.26 -0.52
C GLY A 318 -9.67 0.99 0.32
N GLN A 319 -10.90 0.49 0.32
CA GLN A 319 -11.27 -0.72 1.05
C GLN A 319 -12.10 -1.67 0.21
N SER A 320 -12.08 -2.95 0.57
CA SER A 320 -12.97 -3.97 0.01
C SER A 320 -13.98 -4.39 1.07
N ASN A 321 -15.24 -4.59 0.68
CA ASN A 321 -16.29 -5.12 1.57
C ASN A 321 -16.21 -6.65 1.75
N ARG A 322 -15.38 -7.34 0.95
CA ARG A 322 -15.14 -8.78 1.03
C ARG A 322 -13.64 -9.07 0.96
N THR A 323 -13.21 -10.12 1.65
CA THR A 323 -11.83 -10.59 1.65
C THR A 323 -11.50 -11.46 0.44
N SER A 324 -12.51 -12.08 -0.17
CA SER A 324 -12.38 -12.98 -1.33
C SER A 324 -13.52 -12.76 -2.33
N TRP A 325 -13.16 -12.82 -3.62
CA TRP A 325 -14.08 -12.67 -4.75
C TRP A 325 -13.91 -13.83 -5.74
N PRO A 326 -14.95 -14.64 -6.00
CA PRO A 326 -14.86 -15.73 -6.96
C PRO A 326 -14.82 -15.17 -8.39
N LEU A 327 -13.85 -15.66 -9.17
CA LEU A 327 -13.70 -15.35 -10.60
C LEU A 327 -14.37 -16.40 -11.51
N GLY A 328 -14.77 -17.55 -10.94
CA GLY A 328 -15.31 -18.68 -11.69
C GLY A 328 -14.23 -19.65 -12.14
N ILE A 329 -14.64 -20.65 -12.93
CA ILE A 329 -13.75 -21.69 -13.45
C ILE A 329 -13.08 -21.19 -14.73
N VAL A 330 -11.76 -21.21 -14.75
CA VAL A 330 -10.96 -20.91 -15.94
C VAL A 330 -10.40 -22.20 -16.50
N ASN A 331 -10.53 -22.40 -17.82
CA ASN A 331 -9.94 -23.53 -18.52
C ASN A 331 -8.68 -23.09 -19.28
N PRO A 332 -7.49 -23.61 -18.94
CA PRO A 332 -6.25 -23.28 -19.62
C PRO A 332 -6.25 -23.55 -21.13
N ALA A 333 -7.08 -24.49 -21.60
CA ALA A 333 -7.20 -24.83 -23.02
C ALA A 333 -7.71 -23.68 -23.90
N ASP A 334 -8.34 -22.67 -23.29
CA ASP A 334 -8.91 -21.53 -24.02
C ASP A 334 -7.92 -20.36 -24.15
N ILE A 335 -6.72 -20.47 -23.55
CA ILE A 335 -5.75 -19.38 -23.36
C ILE A 335 -4.58 -19.51 -24.34
N ASP A 336 -4.13 -18.38 -24.89
CA ASP A 336 -2.89 -18.33 -25.67
C ASP A 336 -1.68 -18.53 -24.74
N THR A 337 -0.86 -19.53 -25.04
CA THR A 337 0.34 -19.88 -24.26
C THR A 337 1.62 -19.28 -24.84
N SER A 338 1.51 -18.25 -25.67
CA SER A 338 2.65 -17.50 -26.18
C SER A 338 3.43 -16.88 -25.01
N PRO A 339 4.75 -17.12 -24.90
CA PRO A 339 5.54 -16.64 -23.78
C PRO A 339 5.54 -15.11 -23.73
N TYR A 340 5.64 -14.56 -22.52
CA TYR A 340 5.76 -13.13 -22.33
C TYR A 340 7.00 -12.58 -23.04
N GLN A 341 6.83 -11.47 -23.75
CA GLN A 341 7.93 -10.73 -24.35
C GLN A 341 8.01 -9.36 -23.70
N PRO A 342 9.07 -9.08 -22.91
CA PRO A 342 9.27 -7.78 -22.29
C PRO A 342 9.37 -6.67 -23.33
N ASP A 343 8.88 -5.48 -22.99
CA ASP A 343 8.96 -4.32 -23.86
C ASP A 343 10.38 -3.72 -23.90
N ALA A 344 10.60 -2.70 -24.74
CA ALA A 344 11.92 -2.07 -24.89
C ALA A 344 12.44 -1.41 -23.61
N GLN A 345 11.57 -0.95 -22.71
CA GLN A 345 11.96 -0.36 -21.43
C GLN A 345 12.37 -1.43 -20.43
N GLU A 346 11.59 -2.50 -20.33
CA GLU A 346 11.90 -3.67 -19.51
C GLU A 346 13.18 -4.36 -19.98
N GLN A 347 13.38 -4.48 -21.29
CA GLN A 347 14.63 -4.99 -21.88
C GLN A 347 15.85 -4.16 -21.47
N ARG A 348 15.76 -2.83 -21.54
CA ARG A 348 16.85 -1.94 -21.07
C ARG A 348 17.14 -2.12 -19.58
N GLN A 349 16.10 -2.34 -18.76
CA GLN A 349 16.28 -2.62 -17.33
C GLN A 349 16.98 -3.96 -17.11
N ILE A 350 16.60 -5.01 -17.84
CA ILE A 350 17.26 -6.32 -17.82
C ILE A 350 18.75 -6.17 -18.19
N GLU A 351 19.05 -5.45 -19.28
CA GLU A 351 20.42 -5.21 -19.75
C GLU A 351 21.25 -4.44 -18.74
N PHE A 352 20.70 -3.38 -18.13
CA PHE A 352 21.36 -2.63 -17.07
C PHE A 352 21.74 -3.54 -15.90
N LEU A 353 20.80 -4.37 -15.43
CA LEU A 353 21.03 -5.27 -14.31
C LEU A 353 22.07 -6.35 -14.63
N ARG A 354 22.06 -6.91 -15.85
CA ARG A 354 23.05 -7.89 -16.31
C ARG A 354 24.45 -7.29 -16.42
N ASN A 355 24.56 -6.08 -16.97
CA ASN A 355 25.84 -5.39 -17.12
C ASN A 355 26.42 -4.90 -15.78
N TRP A 356 25.59 -4.82 -14.74
CA TRP A 356 26.03 -4.45 -13.39
C TRP A 356 26.57 -5.64 -12.58
N GLN A 357 26.33 -6.87 -13.03
CA GLN A 357 26.89 -8.10 -12.44
C GLN A 357 28.31 -8.44 -12.95
N GLY A 358 28.90 -7.59 -13.79
CA GLY A 358 30.17 -7.83 -14.50
C GLY A 358 31.33 -6.95 -14.07
#